data_AF-A0A356QHA7-F1
#
_entry.id   AF-A0A356QHA7-F1
#
_cell.length_a   1.000
_cell.length_b   1.000
_cell.length_c   1.000
_cell.angle_alpha   90.00
_cell.angle_beta   90.00
_cell.angle_gamma   90.00
#
_symmetry.space_group_name_H-M   'P 1'
#
loop_
_entity.id
_entity.type
_entity.pdbx_description
1 polymer ?
#
loop_
_entity_poly.entity_id
_entity_poly.type
_entity_poly.pdbx_seq_one_letter_code
_entity_poly.pdbx_strand_id
1 'polypeptide(L)'
;MTLADFEPQHPALHFTPPMGWMNDPNGLVFFEGEYHLFYQYHPFSTVWGPMHWGHAVSRDLCHWQHLPIALAPNEDGACFSGSAVVDEHDVTGLFDGQPGLLAFYTCHRVLSDDPQDYQQSQCLAYSRDRGRTWQRYEGNPVLPPPGFKDFRDPKVVWHAPSQRWVMALACGQEIHFYTSHNLLEWQFASAFGKGEGAHTQHPWECPDLFELPVDGAGPNEPATRWVLVVGIGATPDNLFGSLTQYFIGA
;
A
#
# COMPACT_ATOMS: atom_id res chain seq x y z
N MET A 1 -2.75 29.01 25.21
CA MET A 1 -2.46 29.23 23.79
C MET A 1 -3.81 29.27 23.09
N THR A 2 -4.18 30.40 22.51
CA THR A 2 -5.43 30.47 21.72
C THR A 2 -5.12 30.00 20.30
N LEU A 3 -6.13 29.56 19.53
CA LEU A 3 -5.95 29.25 18.10
C LEU A 3 -5.40 30.44 17.30
N ALA A 4 -5.56 31.67 17.80
CA ALA A 4 -5.03 32.88 17.19
C ALA A 4 -3.51 33.05 17.36
N ASP A 5 -2.90 32.31 18.31
CA ASP A 5 -1.44 32.35 18.58
C ASP A 5 -0.69 31.16 17.96
N PHE A 6 -1.40 30.28 17.25
CA PHE A 6 -0.83 29.08 16.64
C PHE A 6 -0.57 29.30 15.15
N GLU A 7 0.69 29.51 14.77
CA GLU A 7 1.12 29.36 13.39
C GLU A 7 1.39 27.86 13.12
N PRO A 8 0.59 27.20 12.27
CA PRO A 8 0.84 25.81 11.92
C PRO A 8 2.19 25.70 11.21
N GLN A 9 3.11 24.93 11.77
CA GLN A 9 4.40 24.67 11.13
C GLN A 9 4.22 23.63 10.03
N HIS A 10 3.91 24.10 8.81
CA HIS A 10 3.91 23.24 7.63
C HIS A 10 5.32 23.16 7.05
N PRO A 11 5.85 21.96 6.77
CA PRO A 11 7.04 21.80 5.97
C PRO A 11 6.90 22.49 4.61
N ALA A 12 7.92 23.22 4.18
CA ALA A 12 7.89 23.93 2.90
C ALA A 12 8.06 22.99 1.68
N LEU A 13 8.69 21.83 1.87
CA LEU A 13 9.06 20.90 0.79
C LEU A 13 8.50 19.48 0.97
N HIS A 14 7.95 19.15 2.13
CA HIS A 14 7.38 17.84 2.38
C HIS A 14 5.86 17.93 2.29
N PHE A 15 5.25 16.91 1.69
CA PHE A 15 3.81 16.82 1.59
C PHE A 15 3.18 16.78 2.99
N THR A 16 2.11 17.55 3.18
CA THR A 16 1.19 17.43 4.33
C THR A 16 -0.23 17.48 3.83
N PRO A 17 -1.17 16.72 4.42
CA PRO A 17 -2.58 16.89 4.11
C PRO A 17 -3.02 18.31 4.49
N PRO A 18 -4.07 18.87 3.85
CA PRO A 18 -4.56 20.22 4.16
C PRO A 18 -5.09 20.32 5.60
N MET A 19 -5.54 19.20 6.19
CA MET A 19 -5.99 19.07 7.58
C MET A 19 -6.07 17.59 7.96
N GLY A 20 -6.25 17.29 9.25
CA GLY A 20 -6.53 15.93 9.74
C GLY A 20 -5.27 15.12 10.07
N TRP A 21 -5.39 13.80 10.07
CA TRP A 21 -4.31 12.86 10.37
C TRP A 21 -3.87 12.12 9.10
N MET A 22 -2.56 12.00 8.91
CA MET A 22 -1.95 11.18 7.87
C MET A 22 -0.92 10.23 8.49
N ASN A 23 -0.84 9.01 7.95
CA ASN A 23 0.28 8.08 8.20
C ASN A 23 0.82 7.54 6.87
N ASP A 24 0.80 6.23 6.66
CA ASP A 24 1.54 5.53 5.62
C ASP A 24 1.24 6.09 4.21
N PRO A 25 2.27 6.23 3.35
CA PRO A 25 2.05 6.47 1.93
C PRO A 25 1.46 5.20 1.28
N ASN A 26 0.49 5.41 0.41
CA ASN A 26 -0.23 4.35 -0.30
C ASN A 26 -0.16 4.60 -1.81
N GLY A 27 -0.40 3.55 -2.58
CA GLY A 27 -0.79 3.69 -3.99
C GLY A 27 0.19 4.46 -4.88
N LEU A 28 1.47 4.54 -4.52
CA LEU A 28 2.45 5.35 -5.26
C LEU A 28 2.58 4.83 -6.69
N VAL A 29 2.18 5.63 -7.68
CA VAL A 29 2.19 5.23 -9.09
C VAL A 29 2.42 6.45 -9.97
N PHE A 30 3.14 6.27 -11.07
CA PHE A 30 3.27 7.27 -12.12
C PHE A 30 2.39 6.88 -13.29
N PHE A 31 1.52 7.78 -13.74
CA PHE A 31 0.61 7.52 -14.85
C PHE A 31 0.32 8.80 -15.62
N GLU A 32 0.38 8.73 -16.95
CA GLU A 32 0.10 9.84 -17.87
C GLU A 32 0.78 11.18 -17.51
N GLY A 33 2.04 11.14 -17.07
CA GLY A 33 2.82 12.35 -16.78
C GLY A 33 2.68 12.89 -15.36
N GLU A 34 1.97 12.19 -14.48
CA GLU A 34 1.77 12.59 -13.08
C GLU A 34 2.21 11.48 -12.12
N TYR A 35 2.90 11.88 -11.06
CA TYR A 35 3.09 11.09 -9.85
C TYR A 35 1.84 11.19 -8.99
N HIS A 36 1.27 10.05 -8.62
CA HIS A 36 0.16 9.95 -7.69
C HIS A 36 0.69 9.55 -6.32
N LEU A 37 0.31 10.33 -5.30
CA LEU A 37 0.52 10.03 -3.89
C LEU A 37 -0.83 9.79 -3.24
N PHE A 38 -1.05 8.57 -2.75
CA PHE A 38 -2.12 8.29 -1.81
C PHE A 38 -1.53 8.15 -0.41
N TYR A 39 -2.37 8.26 0.60
CA TYR A 39 -1.92 8.15 1.98
C TYR A 39 -3.08 7.76 2.88
N GLN A 40 -2.78 7.00 3.93
CA GLN A 40 -3.72 6.74 5.00
C GLN A 40 -4.18 8.07 5.60
N TYR A 41 -5.49 8.31 5.61
CA TYR A 41 -6.06 9.62 5.92
C TYR A 41 -7.26 9.55 6.84
N HIS A 42 -7.28 10.39 7.87
CA HIS A 42 -8.47 10.66 8.66
C HIS A 42 -8.80 12.16 8.62
N PRO A 43 -9.81 12.58 7.83
CA PRO A 43 -10.10 14.00 7.60
C PRO A 43 -10.74 14.69 8.80
N PHE A 44 -11.33 13.95 9.74
CA PHE A 44 -12.19 14.50 10.78
C PHE A 44 -11.49 14.75 12.12
N SER A 45 -10.23 14.32 12.26
CA SER A 45 -9.45 14.51 13.47
C SER A 45 -7.95 14.47 13.19
N THR A 46 -7.15 15.05 14.08
CA THR A 46 -5.68 14.96 14.08
C THR A 46 -5.17 13.76 14.87
N VAL A 47 -6.02 12.76 15.11
CA VAL A 47 -5.64 11.45 15.64
C VAL A 47 -6.20 10.36 14.74
N TRP A 48 -5.61 9.18 14.84
CA TRP A 48 -6.02 8.01 14.08
C TRP A 48 -7.51 7.68 14.28
N GLY A 49 -8.16 7.19 13.22
CA GLY A 49 -9.59 6.85 13.19
C GLY A 49 -9.94 6.00 11.97
N PRO A 50 -11.21 5.96 11.53
CA PRO A 50 -11.58 5.27 10.29
C PRO A 50 -10.78 5.81 9.10
N MET A 51 -9.90 4.96 8.57
CA MET A 51 -8.92 5.34 7.55
C MET A 51 -9.53 5.41 6.14
N HIS A 52 -9.20 6.49 5.46
CA HIS A 52 -9.46 6.77 4.06
C HIS A 52 -8.14 6.69 3.29
N TRP A 53 -8.19 6.71 1.96
CA TRP A 53 -7.05 7.11 1.14
C TRP A 53 -7.23 8.56 0.70
N GLY A 54 -6.43 9.45 1.25
CA GLY A 54 -6.23 10.78 0.68
C GLY A 54 -5.48 10.69 -0.65
N HIS A 55 -5.54 11.73 -1.47
CA HIS A 55 -4.93 11.71 -2.80
C HIS A 55 -4.37 13.07 -3.19
N ALA A 56 -3.16 13.07 -3.74
CA ALA A 56 -2.55 14.21 -4.39
C ALA A 56 -1.78 13.76 -5.65
N VAL A 57 -1.57 14.70 -6.58
CA VAL A 57 -0.75 14.48 -7.76
C VAL A 57 0.35 15.53 -7.87
N SER A 58 1.47 15.16 -8.48
CA SER A 58 2.59 16.04 -8.76
C SER A 58 3.23 15.70 -10.10
N ARG A 59 3.91 16.68 -10.71
CA ARG A 59 4.75 16.44 -11.90
C ARG A 59 6.24 16.41 -11.59
N ASP A 60 6.62 16.79 -10.38
CA ASP A 60 8.03 16.99 -9.98
C ASP A 60 8.35 16.48 -8.57
N LEU A 61 7.38 15.84 -7.89
CA LEU A 61 7.46 15.32 -6.52
C LEU A 61 7.64 16.40 -5.43
N CYS A 62 7.63 17.68 -5.79
CA CYS A 62 7.80 18.81 -4.88
C CYS A 62 6.51 19.60 -4.72
N HIS A 63 5.83 19.88 -5.84
CA HIS A 63 4.58 20.65 -5.86
C HIS A 63 3.40 19.71 -6.01
N TRP A 64 2.53 19.70 -5.00
CA TRP A 64 1.41 18.76 -4.91
C TRP A 64 0.07 19.46 -5.09
N GLN A 65 -0.76 18.94 -5.99
CA GLN A 65 -2.16 19.30 -6.11
C GLN A 65 -2.99 18.27 -5.34
N HIS A 66 -3.68 18.72 -4.29
CA HIS A 66 -4.63 17.88 -3.57
C HIS A 66 -5.85 17.57 -4.46
N LEU A 67 -6.25 16.30 -4.44
CA LEU A 67 -7.46 15.79 -5.10
C LEU A 67 -8.47 15.35 -4.02
N PRO A 68 -9.74 15.10 -4.40
CA PRO A 68 -10.71 14.52 -3.48
C PRO A 68 -10.21 13.18 -2.90
N ILE A 69 -10.77 12.79 -1.75
CA ILE A 69 -10.53 11.48 -1.14
C ILE A 69 -10.80 10.39 -2.19
N ALA A 70 -9.82 9.51 -2.41
CA ALA A 70 -9.91 8.44 -3.39
C ALA A 70 -10.77 7.28 -2.88
N LEU A 71 -10.52 6.84 -1.64
CA LEU A 71 -11.25 5.74 -1.01
C LEU A 71 -11.72 6.17 0.38
N ALA A 72 -13.01 5.98 0.67
CA ALA A 72 -13.59 6.20 1.98
C ALA A 72 -14.05 4.86 2.60
N PRO A 73 -14.03 4.71 3.94
CA PRO A 73 -14.64 3.58 4.62
C PRO A 73 -16.11 3.37 4.24
N ASN A 74 -16.57 2.13 4.34
CA ASN A 74 -17.99 1.77 4.25
C ASN A 74 -18.26 0.54 5.15
N GLU A 75 -19.37 -0.16 4.89
CA GLU A 75 -19.75 -1.40 5.59
C GLU A 75 -18.71 -2.53 5.50
N ASP A 76 -17.86 -2.53 4.46
CA ASP A 76 -16.77 -3.50 4.31
C ASP A 76 -15.58 -3.20 5.23
N GLY A 77 -15.52 -1.99 5.80
CA GLY A 77 -14.47 -1.57 6.72
C GLY A 77 -13.73 -0.30 6.29
N ALA A 78 -12.72 0.05 7.09
CA ALA A 78 -11.77 1.12 6.81
C ALA A 78 -10.79 0.72 5.68
N CYS A 79 -10.33 1.71 4.93
CA CYS A 79 -9.34 1.53 3.87
C CYS A 79 -7.94 1.62 4.49
N PHE A 80 -7.32 0.46 4.70
CA PHE A 80 -5.93 0.33 5.17
C PHE A 80 -4.95 0.40 4.01
N SER A 81 -3.66 0.36 4.34
CA SER A 81 -2.56 0.61 3.40
C SER A 81 -2.54 -0.38 2.24
N GLY A 82 -1.79 -0.01 1.20
CA GLY A 82 -1.69 -0.81 -0.03
C GLY A 82 -1.02 -0.06 -1.17
N SER A 83 -1.08 -0.66 -2.36
CA SER A 83 -0.34 -0.21 -3.54
C SER A 83 -1.23 0.02 -4.75
N ALA A 84 -0.69 0.68 -5.77
CA ALA A 84 -1.38 0.89 -7.02
C ALA A 84 -0.47 0.47 -8.18
N VAL A 85 -1.10 0.03 -9.26
CA VAL A 85 -0.43 -0.36 -10.52
C VAL A 85 -1.18 0.22 -11.70
N VAL A 86 -0.48 0.37 -12.82
CA VAL A 86 -1.09 0.65 -14.11
C VAL A 86 -1.40 -0.70 -14.77
N ASP A 87 -2.66 -0.94 -15.10
CA ASP A 87 -3.05 -2.03 -16.00
C ASP A 87 -2.90 -1.54 -17.44
N GLU A 88 -1.69 -1.61 -17.99
CA GLU A 88 -1.37 -1.07 -19.32
C GLU A 88 -2.10 -1.78 -20.47
N HIS A 89 -2.57 -3.00 -20.24
CA HIS A 89 -3.11 -3.87 -21.29
C HIS A 89 -4.53 -4.34 -21.01
N ASP A 90 -5.20 -3.72 -20.02
CA ASP A 90 -6.53 -4.10 -19.56
C ASP A 90 -6.65 -5.61 -19.30
N VAL A 91 -5.66 -6.19 -18.61
CA VAL A 91 -5.67 -7.63 -18.29
C VAL A 91 -6.81 -8.00 -17.33
N THR A 92 -7.33 -7.01 -16.62
CA THR A 92 -8.54 -7.13 -15.79
C THR A 92 -9.84 -7.13 -16.62
N GLY A 93 -9.84 -6.52 -17.81
CA GLY A 93 -11.06 -6.24 -18.58
C GLY A 93 -11.92 -5.12 -17.98
N LEU A 94 -11.38 -4.32 -17.06
CA LEU A 94 -12.09 -3.23 -16.38
C LEU A 94 -12.00 -1.90 -17.12
N PHE A 95 -11.25 -1.79 -18.22
CA PHE A 95 -10.90 -0.51 -18.83
C PHE A 95 -11.27 -0.39 -20.31
N ASP A 96 -12.15 -1.25 -20.82
CA ASP A 96 -12.63 -1.22 -22.22
C ASP A 96 -11.47 -1.21 -23.25
N GLY A 97 -10.40 -1.93 -22.95
CA GLY A 97 -9.18 -2.03 -23.76
C GLY A 97 -8.22 -0.84 -23.67
N GLN A 98 -8.42 0.09 -22.73
CA GLN A 98 -7.51 1.21 -22.46
C GLN A 98 -6.66 0.97 -21.20
N PRO A 99 -5.51 1.64 -21.04
CA PRO A 99 -4.78 1.64 -19.79
C PRO A 99 -5.59 2.28 -18.66
N GLY A 100 -5.43 1.77 -17.44
CA GLY A 100 -6.07 2.36 -16.27
C GLY A 100 -5.34 2.08 -14.96
N LEU A 101 -5.79 2.73 -13.89
CA LEU A 101 -5.19 2.58 -12.57
C LEU A 101 -5.98 1.58 -11.73
N LEU A 102 -5.26 0.73 -11.02
CA LEU A 102 -5.76 -0.21 -10.03
C LEU A 102 -5.13 0.10 -8.68
N ALA A 103 -5.93 0.12 -7.62
CA ALA A 103 -5.50 0.29 -6.23
C ALA A 103 -5.88 -0.94 -5.43
N PHE A 104 -4.87 -1.68 -4.98
CA PHE A 104 -5.01 -2.78 -4.05
C PHE A 104 -4.87 -2.24 -2.64
N TYR A 105 -5.84 -2.54 -1.78
CA TYR A 105 -5.87 -2.02 -0.42
C TYR A 105 -6.46 -3.04 0.53
N THR A 106 -6.08 -2.96 1.80
CA THR A 106 -6.68 -3.80 2.83
C THR A 106 -8.01 -3.19 3.28
N CYS A 107 -9.09 -3.97 3.23
CA CYS A 107 -10.33 -3.66 3.93
C CYS A 107 -10.23 -4.16 5.38
N HIS A 108 -10.22 -3.26 6.37
CA HIS A 108 -10.18 -3.60 7.79
C HIS A 108 -11.55 -3.39 8.44
N ARG A 109 -12.19 -4.49 8.85
CA ARG A 109 -13.54 -4.51 9.41
C ARG A 109 -13.53 -4.97 10.86
N VAL A 110 -13.98 -4.10 11.75
CA VAL A 110 -14.28 -4.46 13.14
C VAL A 110 -15.65 -5.16 13.19
N LEU A 111 -15.74 -6.28 13.90
CA LEU A 111 -16.90 -7.19 13.89
C LEU A 111 -17.79 -7.07 15.13
N SER A 112 -17.28 -6.49 16.21
CA SER A 112 -18.01 -6.25 17.45
C SER A 112 -17.57 -4.95 18.13
N ASP A 113 -18.05 -4.70 19.36
CA ASP A 113 -17.61 -3.54 20.15
C ASP A 113 -16.14 -3.65 20.62
N ASP A 114 -15.53 -4.83 20.51
CA ASP A 114 -14.11 -5.01 20.75
C ASP A 114 -13.31 -4.63 19.48
N PRO A 115 -12.50 -3.55 19.50
CA PRO A 115 -11.67 -3.18 18.36
C PRO A 115 -10.63 -4.23 17.98
N GLN A 116 -10.36 -5.21 18.85
CA GLN A 116 -9.48 -6.34 18.55
C GLN A 116 -10.20 -7.46 17.80
N ASP A 117 -11.53 -7.48 17.77
CA ASP A 117 -12.31 -8.43 16.99
C ASP A 117 -12.54 -7.89 15.58
N TYR A 118 -11.54 -8.10 14.72
CA TYR A 118 -11.54 -7.60 13.36
C TYR A 118 -11.16 -8.68 12.36
N GLN A 119 -11.52 -8.43 11.10
CA GLN A 119 -11.03 -9.17 9.93
C GLN A 119 -10.40 -8.21 8.93
N GLN A 120 -9.39 -8.72 8.23
CA GLN A 120 -8.74 -8.03 7.12
C GLN A 120 -8.90 -8.88 5.85
N SER A 121 -9.14 -8.21 4.73
CA SER A 121 -9.23 -8.80 3.39
C SER A 121 -8.58 -7.86 2.38
N GLN A 122 -8.20 -8.36 1.20
CA GLN A 122 -7.63 -7.51 0.17
C GLN A 122 -8.69 -7.16 -0.87
N CYS A 123 -8.86 -5.86 -1.07
CA CYS A 123 -9.84 -5.26 -1.94
C CYS A 123 -9.14 -4.54 -3.09
N LEU A 124 -9.90 -4.31 -4.16
CA LEU A 124 -9.47 -3.62 -5.36
C LEU A 124 -10.42 -2.44 -5.64
N ALA A 125 -9.84 -1.30 -5.98
CA ALA A 125 -10.54 -0.21 -6.64
C ALA A 125 -9.83 0.14 -7.95
N TYR A 126 -10.54 0.76 -8.89
CA TYR A 126 -10.00 1.11 -10.19
C TYR A 126 -10.45 2.50 -10.62
N SER A 127 -9.65 3.12 -11.49
CA SER A 127 -9.91 4.44 -12.05
C SER A 127 -9.67 4.44 -13.56
N ARG A 128 -10.71 4.83 -14.30
CA ARG A 128 -10.72 4.98 -15.76
C ARG A 128 -10.38 6.40 -16.23
N ASP A 129 -10.22 7.33 -15.31
CA ASP A 129 -10.08 8.76 -15.60
C ASP A 129 -8.77 9.33 -15.06
N ARG A 130 -7.73 8.49 -15.01
CA ARG A 130 -6.36 8.85 -14.55
C ARG A 130 -6.34 9.22 -13.08
N GLY A 131 -6.99 8.40 -12.26
CA GLY A 131 -6.99 8.53 -10.81
C GLY A 131 -7.87 9.67 -10.29
N ARG A 132 -8.77 10.26 -11.09
CA ARG A 132 -9.59 11.39 -10.64
C ARG A 132 -10.81 10.92 -9.87
N THR A 133 -11.38 9.79 -10.26
CA THR A 133 -12.44 9.09 -9.54
C THR A 133 -12.12 7.60 -9.43
N TRP A 134 -12.63 6.97 -8.37
CA TRP A 134 -12.33 5.60 -8.02
C TRP A 134 -13.61 4.80 -7.81
N GLN A 135 -13.69 3.65 -8.46
CA GLN A 135 -14.77 2.68 -8.32
C GLN A 135 -14.23 1.42 -7.66
N ARG A 136 -14.93 0.91 -6.65
CA ARG A 136 -14.58 -0.38 -6.05
C ARG A 136 -14.97 -1.51 -7.00
N TYR A 137 -14.11 -2.52 -7.09
CA TYR A 137 -14.41 -3.73 -7.85
C TYR A 137 -15.59 -4.47 -7.22
N GLU A 138 -16.61 -4.81 -8.02
CA GLU A 138 -17.83 -5.46 -7.54
C GLU A 138 -17.57 -6.88 -7.02
N GLY A 139 -16.52 -7.54 -7.53
CA GLY A 139 -16.10 -8.86 -7.07
C GLY A 139 -15.20 -8.85 -5.83
N ASN A 140 -15.13 -7.73 -5.10
CA ASN A 140 -14.38 -7.66 -3.86
C ASN A 140 -14.94 -8.62 -2.79
N PRO A 141 -14.07 -9.14 -1.90
CA PRO A 141 -12.61 -8.97 -1.89
C PRO A 141 -11.90 -9.88 -2.92
N VAL A 142 -10.78 -9.41 -3.48
CA VAL A 142 -9.92 -10.23 -4.38
C VAL A 142 -9.10 -11.28 -3.62
N LEU A 143 -8.88 -11.07 -2.32
CA LEU A 143 -8.45 -12.10 -1.38
C LEU A 143 -9.33 -12.04 -0.13
N PRO A 144 -10.14 -13.07 0.16
CA PRO A 144 -11.03 -13.09 1.32
C PRO A 144 -10.24 -13.16 2.64
N PRO A 145 -10.90 -12.90 3.79
CA PRO A 145 -10.26 -13.04 5.10
C PRO A 145 -9.65 -14.43 5.27
N PRO A 146 -8.39 -14.55 5.74
CA PRO A 146 -7.66 -15.81 5.67
C PRO A 146 -7.95 -16.75 6.85
N GLY A 147 -8.87 -16.37 7.75
CA GLY A 147 -9.16 -17.10 8.99
C GLY A 147 -8.17 -16.83 10.13
N PHE A 148 -7.18 -15.94 9.92
CA PHE A 148 -6.25 -15.44 10.93
C PHE A 148 -6.17 -13.91 10.90
N LYS A 149 -5.62 -13.30 11.95
CA LYS A 149 -5.42 -11.84 12.07
C LYS A 149 -4.11 -11.40 11.39
N ASP A 150 -3.97 -10.10 11.16
CA ASP A 150 -2.78 -9.50 10.56
C ASP A 150 -2.51 -10.00 9.14
N PHE A 151 -3.33 -9.51 8.21
CA PHE A 151 -3.33 -9.86 6.78
C PHE A 151 -3.53 -8.58 5.97
N ARG A 152 -2.45 -7.85 5.67
CA ARG A 152 -2.57 -6.47 5.20
C ARG A 152 -1.41 -5.97 4.33
N ASP A 153 -1.62 -4.78 3.79
CA ASP A 153 -0.65 -3.94 3.08
C ASP A 153 -0.15 -4.58 1.76
N PRO A 154 -1.03 -4.83 0.78
CA PRO A 154 -0.67 -5.51 -0.46
C PRO A 154 0.23 -4.63 -1.33
N LYS A 155 1.45 -5.09 -1.62
CA LYS A 155 2.30 -4.56 -2.69
C LYS A 155 2.20 -5.44 -3.92
N VAL A 156 1.74 -4.87 -5.04
CA VAL A 156 1.64 -5.58 -6.33
C VAL A 156 2.71 -5.10 -7.30
N VAL A 157 3.38 -6.05 -7.97
CA VAL A 157 4.34 -5.80 -9.05
C VAL A 157 4.20 -6.79 -10.19
N TRP A 158 4.55 -6.37 -11.40
CA TRP A 158 4.68 -7.28 -12.54
C TRP A 158 6.03 -7.98 -12.50
N HIS A 159 6.05 -9.30 -12.62
CA HIS A 159 7.25 -10.11 -12.74
C HIS A 159 7.39 -10.64 -14.17
N ALA A 160 8.18 -9.92 -14.97
CA ALA A 160 8.35 -10.24 -16.40
C ALA A 160 8.91 -11.65 -16.66
N PRO A 161 9.89 -12.20 -15.93
CA PRO A 161 10.40 -13.54 -16.19
C PRO A 161 9.34 -14.65 -16.07
N SER A 162 8.40 -14.56 -15.12
CA SER A 162 7.33 -15.56 -14.98
C SER A 162 6.03 -15.17 -15.67
N GLN A 163 5.94 -13.96 -16.24
CA GLN A 163 4.73 -13.39 -16.83
C GLN A 163 3.53 -13.46 -15.86
N ARG A 164 3.76 -13.04 -14.62
CA ARG A 164 2.76 -13.02 -13.55
C ARG A 164 2.83 -11.70 -12.80
N TRP A 165 1.67 -11.27 -12.33
CA TRP A 165 1.60 -10.31 -11.23
C TRP A 165 1.93 -11.02 -9.93
N VAL A 166 2.69 -10.34 -9.06
CA VAL A 166 3.08 -10.82 -7.74
C VAL A 166 2.56 -9.83 -6.70
N MET A 167 1.86 -10.32 -5.70
CA MET A 167 1.46 -9.56 -4.52
C MET A 167 2.29 -10.03 -3.33
N ALA A 168 3.09 -9.13 -2.77
CA ALA A 168 3.71 -9.29 -1.46
C ALA A 168 2.74 -8.73 -0.40
N LEU A 169 2.42 -9.54 0.60
CA LEU A 169 1.41 -9.22 1.61
C LEU A 169 1.92 -9.55 3.00
N ALA A 170 1.77 -8.63 3.95
CA ALA A 170 2.14 -8.88 5.33
C ALA A 170 1.13 -9.78 6.03
N CYS A 171 1.61 -10.89 6.56
CA CYS A 171 0.85 -11.95 7.20
C CYS A 171 1.49 -12.29 8.55
N GLY A 172 1.06 -11.62 9.62
CA GLY A 172 1.71 -11.74 10.92
C GLY A 172 3.18 -11.30 10.85
N GLN A 173 4.12 -12.22 11.11
CA GLN A 173 5.57 -11.98 11.07
C GLN A 173 6.22 -12.42 9.74
N GLU A 174 5.44 -12.72 8.72
CA GLU A 174 5.93 -13.20 7.43
C GLU A 174 5.34 -12.37 6.29
N ILE A 175 6.03 -12.35 5.14
CA ILE A 175 5.48 -11.89 3.88
C ILE A 175 5.01 -13.10 3.09
N HIS A 176 3.72 -13.14 2.77
CA HIS A 176 3.16 -14.11 1.84
C HIS A 176 3.18 -13.54 0.43
N PHE A 177 3.58 -14.36 -0.53
CA PHE A 177 3.54 -14.04 -1.95
C PHE A 177 2.37 -14.75 -2.61
N TYR A 178 1.56 -13.97 -3.32
CA TYR A 178 0.49 -14.46 -4.18
C TYR A 178 0.82 -14.11 -5.64
N THR A 179 0.34 -14.92 -6.58
CA THR A 179 0.49 -14.63 -8.01
C THR A 179 -0.86 -14.58 -8.73
N SER A 180 -0.93 -13.75 -9.76
CA SER A 180 -2.11 -13.60 -10.60
C SER A 180 -1.74 -13.44 -12.08
N HIS A 181 -2.63 -13.89 -12.95
CA HIS A 181 -2.58 -13.58 -14.38
C HIS A 181 -3.38 -12.32 -14.75
N ASN A 182 -4.44 -12.03 -14.00
CA ASN A 182 -5.48 -11.07 -14.38
C ASN A 182 -5.73 -10.01 -13.31
N LEU A 183 -4.92 -9.94 -12.26
CA LEU A 183 -5.03 -9.00 -11.13
C LEU A 183 -6.29 -9.15 -10.25
N LEU A 184 -7.23 -10.01 -10.63
CA LEU A 184 -8.49 -10.26 -9.92
C LEU A 184 -8.46 -11.58 -9.14
N GLU A 185 -7.83 -12.61 -9.70
CA GLU A 185 -7.74 -13.95 -9.12
C GLU A 185 -6.31 -14.22 -8.66
N TRP A 186 -6.15 -14.55 -7.37
CA TRP A 186 -4.85 -14.69 -6.74
C TRP A 186 -4.64 -16.10 -6.19
N GLN A 187 -3.43 -16.64 -6.39
CA GLN A 187 -3.02 -17.94 -5.89
C GLN A 187 -1.80 -17.79 -4.97
N PHE A 188 -1.86 -18.38 -3.78
CA PHE A 188 -0.70 -18.43 -2.88
C PHE A 188 0.47 -19.14 -3.56
N ALA A 189 1.67 -18.55 -3.46
CA ALA A 189 2.89 -19.08 -4.06
C ALA A 189 3.90 -19.51 -2.98
N SER A 190 4.21 -18.63 -2.02
CA SER A 190 5.22 -18.89 -1.00
C SER A 190 5.08 -17.94 0.20
N ALA A 191 5.85 -18.19 1.25
CA ALA A 191 6.01 -17.31 2.40
C ALA A 191 7.50 -17.09 2.68
N PHE A 192 7.85 -15.91 3.19
CA PHE A 192 9.21 -15.52 3.56
C PHE A 192 9.20 -14.78 4.91
N GLY A 193 10.27 -14.96 5.70
CA GLY A 193 10.49 -14.22 6.93
C GLY A 193 10.69 -15.11 8.15
N LYS A 194 10.25 -16.38 8.12
CA LYS A 194 10.44 -17.28 9.25
C LYS A 194 11.92 -17.49 9.60
N GLY A 195 12.35 -16.88 10.71
CA GLY A 195 13.73 -16.96 11.20
C GLY A 195 14.69 -15.99 10.52
N GLU A 196 14.17 -15.06 9.71
CA GLU A 196 14.95 -14.11 8.91
C GLU A 196 14.58 -12.67 9.31
N GLY A 197 15.59 -11.84 9.52
CA GLY A 197 15.40 -10.44 9.90
C GLY A 197 14.94 -10.25 11.34
N ALA A 198 14.51 -9.02 11.63
CA ALA A 198 14.03 -8.64 12.94
C ALA A 198 12.54 -8.94 13.09
N HIS A 199 12.19 -9.53 14.24
CA HIS A 199 10.82 -9.86 14.62
C HIS A 199 10.46 -9.24 15.96
N THR A 200 9.19 -8.86 16.11
CA THR A 200 8.65 -8.32 17.35
C THR A 200 7.28 -8.94 17.66
N GLN A 201 6.62 -8.48 18.72
CA GLN A 201 5.25 -8.86 19.05
C GLN A 201 4.19 -8.25 18.12
N HIS A 202 4.55 -7.23 17.33
CA HIS A 202 3.66 -6.61 16.35
C HIS A 202 3.97 -7.15 14.96
N PRO A 203 2.94 -7.40 14.12
CA PRO A 203 3.14 -7.93 12.78
C PRO A 203 4.12 -7.07 11.97
N TRP A 204 4.74 -7.70 10.98
CA TRP A 204 5.37 -7.01 9.87
C TRP A 204 4.30 -6.21 9.11
N GLU A 205 4.68 -5.07 8.54
CA GLU A 205 3.77 -4.13 7.88
C GLU A 205 4.41 -3.57 6.60
N CYS A 206 3.58 -3.04 5.71
CA CYS A 206 4.01 -2.25 4.54
C CYS A 206 5.18 -2.88 3.75
N PRO A 207 5.03 -4.10 3.21
CA PRO A 207 6.03 -4.65 2.32
C PRO A 207 6.16 -3.77 1.06
N ASP A 208 7.39 -3.60 0.57
CA ASP A 208 7.64 -3.13 -0.79
C ASP A 208 8.61 -4.09 -1.49
N LEU A 209 8.40 -4.34 -2.77
CA LEU A 209 9.16 -5.31 -3.54
C LEU A 209 9.51 -4.68 -4.90
N PHE A 210 10.80 -4.60 -5.21
CA PHE A 210 11.28 -4.02 -6.46
C PHE A 210 12.69 -4.53 -6.78
N GLU A 211 13.09 -4.42 -8.05
CA GLU A 211 14.47 -4.65 -8.46
C GLU A 211 15.26 -3.35 -8.43
N LEU A 212 16.50 -3.42 -7.96
CA LEU A 212 17.48 -2.35 -8.08
C LEU A 212 18.69 -2.78 -8.91
N PRO A 213 19.25 -1.87 -9.72
CA PRO A 213 20.53 -2.11 -10.38
C PRO A 213 21.67 -2.20 -9.35
N VAL A 214 22.62 -3.09 -9.60
CA VAL A 214 23.84 -3.21 -8.80
C VAL A 214 24.94 -2.37 -9.44
N ASP A 215 25.37 -1.31 -8.75
CA ASP A 215 26.44 -0.45 -9.24
C ASP A 215 27.77 -1.23 -9.32
N GLY A 216 28.48 -1.08 -10.44
CA GLY A 216 29.74 -1.77 -10.70
C GLY A 216 29.66 -3.28 -10.97
N ALA A 217 28.46 -3.84 -11.23
CA ALA A 217 28.30 -5.27 -11.50
C ALA A 217 29.24 -5.78 -12.61
N GLY A 218 30.07 -6.76 -12.28
CA GLY A 218 31.00 -7.38 -13.23
C GLY A 218 30.28 -8.27 -14.27
N PRO A 219 30.99 -8.74 -15.31
CA PRO A 219 30.39 -9.54 -16.40
C PRO A 219 29.70 -10.86 -15.96
N ASN A 220 30.06 -11.38 -14.78
CA ASN A 220 29.51 -12.62 -14.22
C ASN A 220 28.66 -12.37 -12.97
N GLU A 221 28.38 -11.10 -12.66
CA GLU A 221 27.51 -10.69 -11.57
C GLU A 221 26.17 -10.24 -12.14
N PRO A 222 25.06 -10.49 -11.43
CA PRO A 222 23.76 -10.07 -11.90
C PRO A 222 23.65 -8.55 -11.83
N ALA A 223 23.12 -7.98 -12.92
CA ALA A 223 22.96 -6.54 -13.07
C ALA A 223 21.90 -5.95 -12.13
N THR A 224 20.98 -6.78 -11.63
CA THR A 224 19.90 -6.39 -10.71
C THR A 224 19.80 -7.34 -9.51
N ARG A 225 19.18 -6.85 -8.44
CA ARG A 225 18.79 -7.61 -7.26
C ARG A 225 17.38 -7.26 -6.85
N TRP A 226 16.63 -8.26 -6.41
CA TRP A 226 15.37 -8.01 -5.72
C TRP A 226 15.63 -7.47 -4.33
N VAL A 227 14.89 -6.44 -3.96
CA VAL A 227 14.86 -5.86 -2.62
C VAL A 227 13.45 -6.01 -2.08
N LEU A 228 13.33 -6.69 -0.94
CA LEU A 228 12.11 -6.73 -0.15
C LEU A 228 12.29 -5.82 1.06
N VAL A 229 11.51 -4.75 1.13
CA VAL A 229 11.42 -3.83 2.26
C VAL A 229 10.26 -4.27 3.15
N VAL A 230 10.43 -4.20 4.48
CA VAL A 230 9.38 -4.55 5.45
C VAL A 230 9.42 -3.59 6.64
N GLY A 231 8.26 -3.05 7.02
CA GLY A 231 8.06 -2.25 8.22
C GLY A 231 7.89 -3.10 9.48
N ILE A 232 8.35 -2.58 10.62
CA ILE A 232 8.20 -3.15 11.95
C ILE A 232 7.59 -2.08 12.86
N GLY A 233 6.44 -2.42 13.46
CA GLY A 233 5.75 -1.54 14.39
C GLY A 233 6.57 -1.23 15.65
N ALA A 234 6.31 -0.05 16.23
CA ALA A 234 6.95 0.39 17.48
C ALA A 234 6.60 -0.55 18.64
N THR A 235 7.58 -0.86 19.49
CA THR A 235 7.39 -1.67 20.68
C THR A 235 7.83 -0.92 21.94
N PRO A 236 7.29 -1.22 23.13
CA PRO A 236 7.71 -0.54 24.37
C PRO A 236 9.20 -0.72 24.71
N ASP A 237 9.82 -1.79 24.24
CA ASP A 237 11.24 -2.12 24.43
C ASP A 237 12.17 -1.52 23.36
N ASN A 238 11.62 -0.95 22.28
CA ASN A 238 12.37 -0.25 21.25
C ASN A 238 12.21 1.27 21.35
N LEU A 239 13.26 1.94 21.84
CA LEU A 239 13.29 3.39 22.02
C LEU A 239 13.23 4.19 20.71
N PHE A 240 13.43 3.55 19.54
CA PHE A 240 13.45 4.22 18.24
C PHE A 240 12.08 4.24 17.54
N GLY A 241 11.06 3.62 18.13
CA GLY A 241 9.72 3.55 17.53
C GLY A 241 9.64 2.54 16.39
N SER A 242 8.81 2.85 15.39
CA SER A 242 8.68 2.04 14.17
C SER A 242 9.92 2.15 13.29
N LEU A 243 10.31 1.06 12.64
CA LEU A 243 11.47 1.04 11.74
C LEU A 243 11.21 0.17 10.51
N THR A 244 12.14 0.22 9.56
CA THR A 244 12.07 -0.55 8.33
C THR A 244 13.34 -1.37 8.18
N GLN A 245 13.20 -2.61 7.76
CA GLN A 245 14.29 -3.50 7.36
C GLN A 245 14.18 -3.83 5.87
N TYR A 246 15.25 -4.39 5.31
CA TYR A 246 15.22 -4.87 3.93
C TYR A 246 16.05 -6.14 3.77
N PHE A 247 15.70 -6.92 2.76
CA PHE A 247 16.36 -8.15 2.35
C PHE A 247 16.77 -8.02 0.89
N ILE A 248 17.95 -8.55 0.55
CA ILE A 248 18.46 -8.61 -0.82
C ILE A 248 18.38 -10.07 -1.29
N GLY A 249 17.72 -10.30 -2.42
CA GLY A 249 17.48 -11.62 -2.98
C GLY A 249 17.82 -11.73 -4.47
N ALA A 250 17.39 -12.84 -5.06
CA ALA A 250 17.52 -13.17 -6.48
C ALA A 250 16.15 -13.46 -7.08
#